data_AF-A0AAQ0B4S2-F1
#
_entry.id   AF-A0AAQ0B4S2-F1
#
_cell.length_a   1.000
_cell.length_b   1.000
_cell.length_c   1.000
_cell.angle_alpha   90.00
_cell.angle_beta   90.00
_cell.angle_gamma   90.00
#
_symmetry.space_group_name_H-M   'P 1'
#
loop_
_entity.id
_entity.type
_entity.pdbx_description
1 polymer ?
#
loop_
_entity_poly.entity_id
_entity_poly.type
_entity_poly.pdbx_seq_one_letter_code
_entity_poly.pdbx_strand_id
1 'polypeptide(L)'
;MGIHSLLYCERLFYLEEVEGILVADDRVYAGRTLHEELEPNEDSSGRIESFHYTSEKLEVSGKVDRIQKRDGDWIPYEHKRGRARIGTNGPEAWESDQCQVTVYALLLEEATGRNISEGKIRYHGSKDLVKIEIDEELRSKALKTIDRAKELSTSTNRPPVAQNENLCKNCSLAPVCLPEETRVITENEYEPIRLFPEKREKTTLHVFGHDSRIKKSDNVLLVEKVTETGEKSKSEKIPIQEIESVNIHGNCQISSQMIKFLVSEEIPVHWFSGGGNYIGGININPSGVQRRIRQFKALTKETIRLNLAKKLVSAKCESQLRYLLRATRGKDETRNETESYLATIRSGLKNIESADSPSQLLGIEGSSARAYFSGLPALLKNSDPFLVPNGRSKRPPKDPFNATLSFLYSLLYKSVRQAIIAVGLDPSFGFYHTPRSSAEPLVLDLMELFRVSLCDMTLIGSINRKSWIDEDFEITKNKVWLSESGRKKATQLYETRLDDTWKHPVVNYSLSYYRMIELEVRLLEKEWSGEANIFAQARLR
;
A
#
# COMPACT_ATOMS: atom_id res chain seq x y z
N MET A 1 -23.83 -10.43 1.26
CA MET A 1 -23.60 -9.43 0.20
C MET A 1 -23.76 -8.04 0.81
N GLY A 2 -22.75 -7.18 0.67
CA GLY A 2 -22.70 -5.83 1.26
C GLY A 2 -23.66 -4.81 0.63
N ILE A 3 -24.97 -5.04 0.67
CA ILE A 3 -25.99 -4.16 0.05
C ILE A 3 -25.92 -2.73 0.58
N HIS A 4 -25.67 -2.58 1.88
CA HIS A 4 -25.48 -1.27 2.49
C HIS A 4 -24.29 -0.50 1.85
N SER A 5 -23.16 -1.18 1.65
CA SER A 5 -21.98 -0.60 1.00
C SER A 5 -22.25 -0.19 -0.44
N LEU A 6 -23.05 -0.97 -1.19
CA LEU A 6 -23.42 -0.66 -2.57
C LEU A 6 -24.22 0.63 -2.68
N LEU A 7 -25.24 0.77 -1.83
CA LEU A 7 -26.09 1.97 -1.79
C LEU A 7 -25.36 3.18 -1.22
N TYR A 8 -24.36 2.97 -0.38
CA TYR A 8 -23.46 4.05 0.03
C TYR A 8 -22.56 4.49 -1.12
N CYS A 9 -21.88 3.56 -1.79
CA CYS A 9 -20.99 3.81 -2.92
C CYS A 9 -20.67 2.50 -3.64
N GLU A 10 -20.97 2.41 -4.94
CA GLU A 10 -20.66 1.20 -5.74
C GLU A 10 -19.19 0.82 -5.70
N ARG A 11 -18.29 1.81 -5.64
CA ARG A 11 -16.85 1.55 -5.54
C ARG A 11 -16.46 1.00 -4.16
N LEU A 12 -17.12 1.45 -3.08
CA LEU A 12 -16.91 0.87 -1.75
C LEU A 12 -17.30 -0.61 -1.75
N PHE A 13 -18.50 -0.93 -2.24
CA PHE A 13 -18.95 -2.32 -2.43
C PHE A 13 -17.94 -3.14 -3.23
N TYR A 14 -17.46 -2.61 -4.37
CA TYR A 14 -16.50 -3.32 -5.20
C TYR A 14 -15.19 -3.61 -4.47
N LEU A 15 -14.67 -2.64 -3.71
CA LEU A 15 -13.42 -2.81 -2.95
C LEU A 15 -13.58 -3.84 -1.81
N GLU A 16 -14.71 -3.84 -1.12
CA GLU A 16 -14.98 -4.76 0.00
C GLU A 16 -15.33 -6.17 -0.48
N GLU A 17 -16.34 -6.31 -1.34
CA GLU A 17 -16.95 -7.61 -1.65
C GLU A 17 -16.25 -8.31 -2.83
N VAL A 18 -15.75 -7.54 -3.81
CA VAL A 18 -15.15 -8.11 -5.03
C VAL A 18 -13.63 -8.19 -4.90
N GLU A 19 -13.02 -7.17 -4.29
CA GLU A 19 -11.57 -7.11 -4.08
C GLU A 19 -11.12 -7.59 -2.69
N GLY A 20 -12.07 -7.85 -1.77
CA GLY A 20 -11.78 -8.39 -0.44
C GLY A 20 -10.92 -7.46 0.42
N ILE A 21 -10.94 -6.14 0.16
CA ILE A 21 -10.15 -5.18 0.92
C ILE A 21 -10.94 -4.76 2.15
N LEU A 22 -10.40 -5.08 3.31
CA LEU A 22 -10.90 -4.62 4.58
C LEU A 22 -9.81 -3.78 5.24
N VAL A 23 -10.15 -2.57 5.67
CA VAL A 23 -9.30 -1.74 6.52
C VAL A 23 -9.88 -1.80 7.92
N ALA A 24 -9.05 -2.13 8.91
CA ALA A 24 -9.42 -2.04 10.31
C ALA A 24 -9.77 -0.58 10.63
N ASP A 25 -11.07 -0.29 10.78
CA ASP A 25 -11.59 0.99 11.25
C ASP A 25 -12.32 0.75 12.57
N ASP A 26 -12.05 1.59 13.57
CA ASP A 26 -12.72 1.58 14.88
C ASP A 26 -14.25 1.52 14.76
N ARG A 27 -14.80 2.08 13.67
CA ARG A 27 -16.25 2.05 13.38
C ARG A 27 -16.75 0.65 13.01
N VAL A 28 -15.96 -0.13 12.27
CA VAL A 28 -16.29 -1.51 11.88
C VAL A 28 -16.18 -2.44 13.10
N TYR A 29 -15.13 -2.27 13.91
CA TYR A 29 -14.99 -3.00 15.17
C TYR A 29 -16.14 -2.69 16.13
N ALA A 30 -16.44 -1.42 16.34
CA ALA A 30 -17.53 -1.03 17.25
C ALA A 30 -18.94 -1.42 16.74
N GLY A 31 -19.11 -1.64 15.43
CA GLY A 31 -20.32 -2.25 14.87
C GLY A 31 -20.44 -3.73 15.24
N ARG A 32 -19.36 -4.51 15.06
CA ARG A 32 -19.29 -5.92 15.47
C ARG A 32 -19.46 -6.07 16.98
N THR A 33 -18.80 -5.23 17.78
CA THR A 33 -18.94 -5.19 19.22
C THR A 33 -20.38 -4.89 19.64
N LEU A 34 -21.12 -4.02 18.94
CA LEU A 34 -22.54 -3.80 19.24
C LEU A 34 -23.37 -5.08 18.99
N HIS A 35 -23.12 -5.84 17.93
CA HIS A 35 -23.82 -7.11 17.69
C HIS A 35 -23.41 -8.20 18.70
N GLU A 36 -22.14 -8.21 19.15
CA GLU A 36 -21.62 -9.10 20.20
C GLU A 36 -22.16 -8.73 21.60
N GLU A 37 -22.26 -7.44 21.93
CA GLU A 37 -22.84 -6.93 23.18
C GLU A 37 -24.37 -7.08 23.22
N LEU A 38 -25.01 -7.12 22.05
CA LEU A 38 -26.43 -7.42 21.88
C LEU A 38 -26.70 -8.94 21.76
N GLU A 39 -25.68 -9.81 21.83
CA GLU A 39 -25.92 -11.21 22.14
C GLU A 39 -26.61 -11.28 23.51
N PRO A 40 -27.86 -11.74 23.59
CA PRO A 40 -28.61 -11.55 24.82
C PRO A 40 -28.09 -12.49 25.90
N ASN A 41 -27.81 -11.93 27.07
CA ASN A 41 -28.22 -12.60 28.31
C ASN A 41 -29.73 -12.88 28.21
N GLU A 42 -30.09 -14.15 28.45
CA GLU A 42 -31.45 -14.66 28.39
C GLU A 42 -32.46 -13.74 29.09
N ASP A 43 -33.56 -13.40 28.39
CA ASP A 43 -34.74 -12.90 29.08
C ASP A 43 -36.02 -13.61 28.64
N SER A 44 -36.78 -13.96 29.67
CA SER A 44 -37.90 -14.89 29.86
C SER A 44 -39.18 -14.74 29.00
N SER A 45 -39.08 -14.30 27.73
CA SER A 45 -40.27 -14.14 26.84
C SER A 45 -40.26 -14.96 25.54
N GLY A 46 -39.25 -15.80 25.30
CA GLY A 46 -39.31 -16.86 24.28
C GLY A 46 -39.02 -16.42 22.84
N ARG A 47 -37.87 -16.91 22.34
CA ARG A 47 -37.34 -16.89 20.95
C ARG A 47 -36.65 -15.61 20.50
N ILE A 48 -35.40 -15.49 20.92
CA ILE A 48 -34.36 -14.70 20.25
C ILE A 48 -33.43 -15.69 19.55
N GLU A 49 -33.40 -15.70 18.22
CA GLU A 49 -32.42 -16.43 17.43
C GLU A 49 -32.04 -15.51 16.25
N SER A 50 -30.77 -15.17 16.14
CA SER A 50 -30.25 -14.56 14.91
C SER A 50 -30.13 -15.66 13.87
N PHE A 51 -30.79 -15.50 12.72
CA PHE A 51 -30.84 -16.55 11.70
C PHE A 51 -30.09 -16.11 10.46
N HIS A 52 -29.25 -17.00 9.95
CA HIS A 52 -28.68 -16.87 8.62
C HIS A 52 -29.65 -17.48 7.62
N TYR A 53 -30.14 -16.66 6.70
CA TYR A 53 -30.94 -17.13 5.56
C TYR A 53 -30.14 -16.97 4.28
N THR A 54 -30.32 -17.93 3.39
CA THR A 54 -29.74 -17.93 2.05
C THR A 54 -30.84 -18.22 1.06
N SER A 55 -30.89 -17.44 -0.01
CA SER A 55 -31.74 -17.66 -1.17
C SER A 55 -30.88 -18.09 -2.34
N GLU A 56 -31.14 -19.28 -2.89
CA GLU A 56 -30.48 -19.73 -4.12
C GLU A 56 -31.01 -18.95 -5.32
N LYS A 57 -32.31 -18.61 -5.32
CA LYS A 57 -32.95 -17.86 -6.41
C LYS A 57 -32.41 -16.44 -6.53
N LEU A 58 -32.27 -15.76 -5.40
CA LEU A 58 -31.73 -14.39 -5.35
C LEU A 58 -30.20 -14.39 -5.27
N GLU A 59 -29.55 -15.51 -4.99
CA GLU A 59 -28.10 -15.64 -4.74
C GLU A 59 -27.60 -14.66 -3.67
N VAL A 60 -28.41 -14.45 -2.63
CA VAL A 60 -28.09 -13.57 -1.51
C VAL A 60 -28.22 -14.35 -0.20
N SER A 61 -27.29 -14.07 0.71
CA SER A 61 -27.37 -14.51 2.11
C SER A 61 -27.28 -13.31 3.05
N GLY A 62 -27.94 -13.43 4.20
CA GLY A 62 -27.98 -12.39 5.22
C GLY A 62 -28.24 -12.96 6.61
N LYS A 63 -27.66 -12.31 7.63
CA LYS A 63 -27.96 -12.55 9.03
C LYS A 63 -29.01 -11.54 9.46
N VAL A 64 -30.21 -12.01 9.79
CA VAL A 64 -31.26 -11.15 10.35
C VAL A 64 -31.01 -11.04 11.86
N ASP A 65 -30.77 -9.82 12.35
CA ASP A 65 -30.46 -9.57 13.77
C ASP A 65 -31.52 -10.14 14.71
N ARG A 66 -32.79 -9.85 14.41
CA ARG A 66 -33.93 -10.35 15.17
C ARG A 66 -35.15 -10.51 14.29
N ILE A 67 -35.96 -11.51 14.62
CA ILE A 67 -37.29 -11.70 14.05
C ILE A 67 -38.33 -11.54 15.16
N GLN A 68 -39.32 -10.69 14.94
CA GLN A 68 -40.49 -10.60 15.81
C GLN A 68 -41.65 -11.38 15.19
N LYS A 69 -42.25 -12.29 15.97
CA LYS A 69 -43.50 -12.96 15.61
C LYS A 69 -44.65 -12.25 16.32
N ARG A 70 -45.60 -11.69 15.57
CA ARG A 70 -46.80 -11.06 16.13
C ARG A 70 -48.01 -11.54 15.35
N ASP A 71 -48.98 -12.15 16.03
CA ASP A 71 -50.25 -12.62 15.45
C ASP A 71 -50.11 -13.56 14.22
N GLY A 72 -48.94 -14.20 14.05
CA GLY A 72 -48.62 -15.09 12.92
C GLY A 72 -47.73 -14.45 11.85
N ASP A 73 -47.54 -13.14 11.89
CA ASP A 73 -46.68 -12.40 10.96
C ASP A 73 -45.23 -12.38 11.43
N TRP A 74 -44.31 -12.50 10.48
CA TRP A 74 -42.88 -12.47 10.70
C TRP A 74 -42.37 -11.08 10.31
N ILE A 75 -41.67 -10.41 11.24
CA ILE A 75 -41.17 -9.06 11.04
C ILE A 75 -39.65 -9.06 11.23
N PRO A 76 -38.84 -8.83 10.18
CA PRO A 76 -37.41 -8.64 10.33
C PRO A 76 -37.14 -7.34 11.10
N TYR A 77 -36.20 -7.42 12.04
CA TYR A 77 -35.83 -6.34 12.93
C TYR A 77 -34.31 -6.16 12.86
N GLU A 78 -33.86 -4.99 12.41
CA GLU A 78 -32.45 -4.63 12.25
C GLU A 78 -32.03 -3.61 13.31
N HIS A 79 -30.82 -3.75 13.85
CA HIS A 79 -30.24 -2.79 14.77
C HIS A 79 -29.15 -1.94 14.10
N LYS A 80 -29.25 -0.63 14.24
CA LYS A 80 -28.27 0.33 13.71
C LYS A 80 -27.70 1.19 14.83
N ARG A 81 -26.38 1.33 14.85
CA ARG A 81 -25.68 2.21 15.82
C ARG A 81 -25.96 3.70 15.55
N GLY A 82 -26.14 4.06 14.28
CA GLY A 82 -26.33 5.44 13.84
C GLY A 82 -27.63 6.08 14.31
N ARG A 83 -27.89 7.29 13.82
CA ARG A 83 -29.14 8.03 14.01
C ARG A 83 -30.04 7.87 12.79
N ALA A 84 -31.34 7.85 13.02
CA ALA A 84 -32.34 7.98 11.95
C ALA A 84 -32.16 9.33 11.22
N ARG A 85 -32.59 9.39 9.96
CA ARG A 85 -32.71 10.64 9.22
C ARG A 85 -33.83 11.49 9.83
N ILE A 86 -33.64 12.80 9.85
CA ILE A 86 -34.73 13.73 10.21
C ILE A 86 -35.62 13.89 8.97
N GLY A 87 -36.77 13.23 8.99
CA GLY A 87 -37.81 13.34 7.97
C GLY A 87 -38.78 14.50 8.24
N THR A 88 -39.70 14.73 7.29
CA THR A 88 -40.73 15.76 7.44
C THR A 88 -41.76 15.42 8.52
N ASN A 89 -42.00 14.12 8.76
CA ASN A 89 -43.01 13.62 9.70
C ASN A 89 -42.40 12.86 10.90
N GLY A 90 -41.11 13.06 11.17
CA GLY A 90 -40.39 12.41 12.26
C GLY A 90 -39.17 11.61 11.78
N PRO A 91 -38.65 10.69 12.60
CA PRO A 91 -37.50 9.86 12.26
C PRO A 91 -37.79 8.96 11.06
N GLU A 92 -36.94 9.02 10.04
CA GLU A 92 -37.02 8.20 8.82
C GLU A 92 -35.76 7.32 8.68
N ALA A 93 -35.92 6.15 8.07
CA ALA A 93 -34.79 5.27 7.79
C ALA A 93 -34.01 5.73 6.56
N TRP A 94 -32.70 5.50 6.57
CA TRP A 94 -31.86 5.71 5.38
C TRP A 94 -32.24 4.74 4.27
N GLU A 95 -32.10 5.16 3.01
CA GLU A 95 -32.45 4.31 1.85
C GLU A 95 -31.68 2.97 1.85
N SER A 96 -30.42 2.98 2.28
CA SER A 96 -29.61 1.78 2.46
C SER A 96 -30.21 0.81 3.47
N ASP A 97 -30.70 1.33 4.60
CA ASP A 97 -31.30 0.54 5.68
C ASP A 97 -32.68 0.00 5.27
N GLN A 98 -33.49 0.80 4.56
CA GLN A 98 -34.78 0.37 3.99
C GLN A 98 -34.59 -0.81 3.03
N CYS A 99 -33.62 -0.70 2.12
CA CYS A 99 -33.30 -1.75 1.17
C CYS A 99 -32.80 -3.01 1.88
N GLN A 100 -31.92 -2.88 2.87
CA GLN A 100 -31.40 -4.03 3.63
C GLN A 100 -32.51 -4.80 4.35
N VAL A 101 -33.43 -4.10 5.04
CA VAL A 101 -34.58 -4.75 5.69
C VAL A 101 -35.53 -5.38 4.68
N THR A 102 -35.72 -4.75 3.52
CA THR A 102 -36.51 -5.34 2.42
C THR A 102 -35.87 -6.64 1.91
N VAL A 103 -34.55 -6.70 1.80
CA VAL A 103 -33.84 -7.94 1.42
C VAL A 103 -34.04 -9.02 2.46
N TYR A 104 -33.99 -8.70 3.75
CA TYR A 104 -34.30 -9.67 4.80
C TYR A 104 -35.73 -10.19 4.74
N ALA A 105 -36.69 -9.31 4.41
CA ALA A 105 -38.05 -9.75 4.18
C ALA A 105 -38.12 -10.73 3.02
N LEU A 106 -37.53 -10.43 1.86
CA LEU A 106 -37.48 -11.36 0.72
C LEU A 106 -36.85 -12.72 1.08
N LEU A 107 -35.77 -12.72 1.87
CA LEU A 107 -35.15 -13.96 2.36
C LEU A 107 -36.08 -14.76 3.29
N LEU A 108 -36.79 -14.08 4.19
CA LEU A 108 -37.77 -14.70 5.07
C LEU A 108 -38.97 -15.24 4.31
N GLU A 109 -39.44 -14.54 3.27
CA GLU A 109 -40.53 -15.00 2.42
C GLU A 109 -40.18 -16.33 1.74
N GLU A 110 -38.97 -16.42 1.18
CA GLU A 110 -38.49 -17.66 0.55
C GLU A 110 -38.32 -18.79 1.57
N ALA A 111 -37.77 -18.49 2.75
CA ALA A 111 -37.54 -19.48 3.79
C ALA A 111 -38.84 -19.98 4.46
N THR A 112 -39.86 -19.13 4.55
CA THR A 112 -41.11 -19.44 5.30
C THR A 112 -42.32 -19.69 4.42
N GLY A 113 -42.27 -19.32 3.13
CA GLY A 113 -43.40 -19.37 2.20
C GLY A 113 -44.52 -18.37 2.52
N ARG A 114 -44.27 -17.35 3.36
CA ARG A 114 -45.25 -16.33 3.76
C ARG A 114 -44.89 -14.99 3.15
N ASN A 115 -45.87 -14.09 3.01
CA ASN A 115 -45.62 -12.70 2.63
C ASN A 115 -45.19 -11.89 3.87
N ILE A 116 -44.18 -11.03 3.73
CA ILE A 116 -43.66 -10.15 4.76
C ILE A 116 -43.92 -8.69 4.36
N SER A 117 -44.91 -8.06 4.98
CA SER A 117 -45.34 -6.70 4.63
C SER A 117 -44.75 -5.59 5.51
N GLU A 118 -44.10 -5.92 6.62
CA GLU A 118 -43.53 -4.95 7.57
C GLU A 118 -42.12 -5.36 7.99
N GLY A 119 -41.22 -4.37 8.07
CA GLY A 119 -39.89 -4.49 8.68
C GLY A 119 -39.65 -3.37 9.68
N LYS A 120 -38.68 -3.54 10.58
CA LYS A 120 -38.37 -2.57 11.64
C LYS A 120 -36.88 -2.31 11.76
N ILE A 121 -36.52 -1.05 12.02
CA ILE A 121 -35.13 -0.64 12.26
C ILE A 121 -35.05 0.13 13.58
N ARG A 122 -34.16 -0.32 14.48
CA ARG A 122 -33.84 0.38 15.72
C ARG A 122 -32.54 1.17 15.57
N TYR A 123 -32.61 2.49 15.67
CA TYR A 123 -31.46 3.38 15.70
C TYR A 123 -31.06 3.66 17.16
N HIS A 124 -29.95 3.10 17.63
CA HIS A 124 -29.49 3.29 19.00
C HIS A 124 -28.97 4.71 19.27
N GLY A 125 -28.38 5.37 18.26
CA GLY A 125 -27.83 6.71 18.40
C GLY A 125 -28.88 7.81 18.59
N SER A 126 -30.11 7.57 18.15
CA SER A 126 -31.26 8.48 18.34
C SER A 126 -32.39 7.87 19.18
N LYS A 127 -32.26 6.58 19.56
CA LYS A 127 -33.26 5.77 20.27
C LYS A 127 -34.58 5.59 19.53
N ASP A 128 -34.59 5.85 18.22
CA ASP A 128 -35.78 5.76 17.38
C ASP A 128 -36.03 4.31 16.93
N LEU A 129 -37.31 3.98 16.77
CA LEU A 129 -37.77 2.76 16.11
C LEU A 129 -38.58 3.15 14.87
N VAL A 130 -38.04 2.89 13.70
CA VAL A 130 -38.68 3.20 12.43
C VAL A 130 -39.32 1.92 11.86
N LYS A 131 -40.59 2.02 11.46
CA LYS A 131 -41.31 0.95 10.76
C LYS A 131 -41.23 1.17 9.26
N ILE A 132 -41.00 0.09 8.52
CA ILE A 132 -40.88 0.09 7.06
C ILE A 132 -42.00 -0.77 6.51
N GLU A 133 -42.88 -0.19 5.71
CA GLU A 133 -43.88 -0.94 4.95
C GLU A 133 -43.20 -1.49 3.69
N ILE A 134 -43.21 -2.81 3.52
CA ILE A 134 -42.49 -3.47 2.42
C ILE A 134 -43.43 -3.63 1.22
N ASP A 135 -43.58 -2.53 0.48
CA ASP A 135 -44.40 -2.45 -0.71
C ASP A 135 -43.67 -2.95 -1.98
N GLU A 136 -44.40 -3.00 -3.09
CA GLU A 136 -43.84 -3.41 -4.40
C GLU A 136 -42.76 -2.47 -4.92
N GLU A 137 -42.76 -1.19 -4.52
CA GLU A 137 -41.73 -0.24 -4.93
C GLU A 137 -40.39 -0.57 -4.26
N LEU A 138 -40.38 -0.77 -2.95
CA LEU A 138 -39.21 -1.17 -2.19
C LEU A 138 -38.70 -2.54 -2.62
N ARG A 139 -39.61 -3.50 -2.89
CA ARG A 139 -39.25 -4.81 -3.45
C ARG A 139 -38.53 -4.66 -4.78
N SER A 140 -39.08 -3.85 -5.70
CA SER A 140 -38.46 -3.57 -6.99
C SER A 140 -37.08 -2.92 -6.84
N LYS A 141 -36.92 -1.95 -5.92
CA LYS A 141 -35.63 -1.32 -5.62
C LYS A 141 -34.62 -2.32 -5.05
N ALA A 142 -35.05 -3.18 -4.12
CA ALA A 142 -34.19 -4.20 -3.53
C ALA A 142 -33.70 -5.20 -4.57
N LEU A 143 -34.60 -5.73 -5.42
CA LEU A 143 -34.23 -6.63 -6.51
C LEU A 143 -33.25 -5.99 -7.49
N LYS A 144 -33.50 -4.75 -7.93
CA LYS A 144 -32.55 -3.99 -8.78
C LYS A 144 -31.18 -3.81 -8.12
N THR A 145 -31.16 -3.58 -6.81
CA THR A 145 -29.91 -3.43 -6.05
C THR A 145 -29.14 -4.76 -5.99
N ILE A 146 -29.84 -5.88 -5.79
CA ILE A 146 -29.27 -7.23 -5.85
C ILE A 146 -28.69 -7.49 -7.25
N ASP A 147 -29.44 -7.21 -8.30
CA ASP A 147 -28.98 -7.41 -9.69
C ASP A 147 -27.72 -6.58 -9.98
N ARG A 148 -27.68 -5.32 -9.54
CA ARG A 148 -26.50 -4.46 -9.67
C ARG A 148 -25.30 -5.00 -8.90
N ALA A 149 -25.51 -5.52 -7.69
CA ALA A 149 -24.45 -6.14 -6.89
C ALA A 149 -23.85 -7.36 -7.58
N LYS A 150 -24.68 -8.19 -8.22
CA LYS A 150 -24.24 -9.36 -9.00
C LYS A 150 -23.45 -8.94 -10.24
N GLU A 151 -23.94 -7.95 -10.97
CA GLU A 151 -23.24 -7.39 -12.13
C GLU A 151 -21.83 -6.93 -11.74
N LEU A 152 -21.71 -6.15 -10.67
CA LEU A 152 -20.42 -5.69 -10.16
C LEU A 152 -19.51 -6.83 -9.69
N SER A 153 -20.08 -7.86 -9.06
CA SER A 153 -19.32 -9.01 -8.54
C SER A 153 -18.67 -9.85 -9.65
N THR A 154 -19.24 -9.84 -10.85
CA THR A 154 -18.69 -10.55 -12.02
C THR A 154 -17.78 -9.67 -12.89
N SER A 155 -17.76 -8.36 -12.65
CA SER A 155 -16.98 -7.40 -13.42
C SER A 155 -15.54 -7.29 -12.93
N THR A 156 -14.58 -7.23 -13.87
CA THR A 156 -13.19 -6.85 -13.57
C THR A 156 -12.98 -5.34 -13.49
N ASN A 157 -13.97 -4.57 -13.96
CA ASN A 157 -13.90 -3.11 -14.02
C ASN A 157 -14.39 -2.52 -12.70
N ARG A 158 -13.50 -1.79 -12.04
CA ARG A 158 -13.81 -1.07 -10.81
C ARG A 158 -14.72 0.13 -11.13
N PRO A 159 -15.83 0.35 -10.39
CA PRO A 159 -16.67 1.53 -10.54
C PRO A 159 -15.88 2.83 -10.31
N PRO A 160 -16.26 3.95 -10.96
CA PRO A 160 -15.59 5.23 -10.79
C PRO A 160 -15.72 5.75 -9.35
N VAL A 161 -14.88 6.72 -8.98
CA VAL A 161 -15.00 7.42 -7.70
C VAL A 161 -16.37 8.11 -7.64
N ALA A 162 -17.04 8.03 -6.48
CA ALA A 162 -18.34 8.65 -6.28
C ALA A 162 -18.29 10.17 -6.52
N GLN A 163 -19.30 10.69 -7.20
CA GLN A 163 -19.45 12.13 -7.47
C GLN A 163 -19.70 12.92 -6.18
N ASN A 164 -20.45 12.37 -5.23
CA ASN A 164 -20.68 13.02 -3.94
C ASN A 164 -19.46 12.86 -3.01
N GLU A 165 -18.68 13.93 -2.89
CA GLU A 165 -17.44 13.96 -2.10
C GLU A 165 -17.65 13.74 -0.60
N ASN A 166 -18.83 14.08 -0.08
CA ASN A 166 -19.12 13.92 1.35
C ASN A 166 -19.13 12.45 1.79
N LEU A 167 -19.36 11.52 0.85
CA LEU A 167 -19.22 10.09 1.08
C LEU A 167 -17.74 9.71 1.30
N CYS A 168 -16.81 10.37 0.61
CA CYS A 168 -15.39 10.02 0.68
C CYS A 168 -14.75 10.45 2.01
N LYS A 169 -15.19 11.58 2.58
CA LYS A 169 -14.65 12.15 3.82
C LYS A 169 -14.66 11.20 5.02
N ASN A 170 -15.63 10.29 5.05
CA ASN A 170 -15.85 9.34 6.14
C ASN A 170 -15.68 7.88 5.72
N CYS A 171 -15.20 7.63 4.50
CA CYS A 171 -15.03 6.29 3.97
C CYS A 171 -13.72 5.68 4.48
N SER A 172 -13.81 4.53 5.16
CA SER A 172 -12.66 3.77 5.67
C SER A 172 -11.68 3.34 4.56
N LEU A 173 -12.20 3.14 3.33
CA LEU A 173 -11.40 2.77 2.16
C LEU A 173 -10.96 3.97 1.31
N ALA A 174 -11.15 5.20 1.77
CA ALA A 174 -10.63 6.38 1.06
C ALA A 174 -9.11 6.32 0.79
N PRO A 175 -8.25 5.85 1.72
CA PRO A 175 -6.81 5.66 1.45
C PRO A 175 -6.52 4.68 0.31
N VAL A 176 -7.40 3.71 0.08
CA VAL A 176 -7.24 2.71 -0.98
C VAL A 176 -7.82 3.20 -2.30
N CYS A 177 -8.99 3.85 -2.22
CA CYS A 177 -9.73 4.39 -3.35
C CYS A 177 -9.02 5.57 -4.02
N LEU A 178 -8.33 6.39 -3.22
CA LEU A 178 -7.66 7.63 -3.62
C LEU A 178 -8.59 8.59 -4.40
N PRO A 179 -9.72 9.01 -3.79
CA PRO A 179 -10.72 9.82 -4.48
C PRO A 179 -10.20 11.22 -4.81
N GLU A 180 -9.42 11.81 -3.90
CA GLU A 180 -8.91 13.17 -4.01
C GLU A 180 -7.86 13.27 -5.11
N GLU A 181 -6.93 12.29 -5.15
CA GLU A 181 -5.90 12.19 -6.18
C GLU A 181 -6.48 11.95 -7.57
N THR A 182 -7.68 11.39 -7.63
CA THR A 182 -8.44 11.24 -8.88
C THR A 182 -9.08 12.57 -9.31
N ARG A 183 -9.61 13.35 -8.35
CA ARG A 183 -10.28 14.65 -8.59
C ARG A 183 -9.32 15.81 -8.89
N VAL A 184 -8.10 15.76 -8.38
CA VAL A 184 -7.07 16.81 -8.60
C VAL A 184 -6.80 17.10 -10.09
N ILE A 185 -7.11 16.17 -10.99
CA ILE A 185 -6.94 16.35 -12.44
C ILE A 185 -8.16 17.05 -13.08
N THR A 186 -9.35 16.89 -12.50
CA THR A 186 -10.60 17.35 -13.11
C THR A 186 -10.96 18.79 -12.74
N GLU A 187 -10.42 19.34 -11.64
CA GLU A 187 -10.82 20.64 -11.11
C GLU A 187 -9.61 21.56 -10.89
N ASN A 188 -9.51 22.64 -11.67
CA ASN A 188 -8.35 23.55 -11.71
C ASN A 188 -8.15 24.40 -10.43
N GLU A 189 -9.04 24.33 -9.44
CA GLU A 189 -8.98 25.11 -8.18
C GLU A 189 -9.41 24.29 -6.95
N TYR A 190 -9.21 22.97 -6.97
CA TYR A 190 -9.53 22.11 -5.83
C TYR A 190 -8.33 22.00 -4.87
N GLU A 191 -8.52 22.36 -3.59
CA GLU A 191 -7.58 21.99 -2.53
C GLU A 191 -7.98 20.62 -1.98
N PRO A 192 -7.31 19.53 -2.36
CA PRO A 192 -7.68 18.19 -1.91
C PRO A 192 -7.52 18.07 -0.40
N ILE A 193 -8.51 17.47 0.24
CA ILE A 193 -8.36 17.04 1.63
C ILE A 193 -7.48 15.80 1.68
N ARG A 194 -6.59 15.70 2.67
CA ARG A 194 -5.73 14.53 2.78
C ARG A 194 -6.48 13.38 3.43
N LEU A 195 -6.95 12.44 2.60
CA LEU A 195 -7.53 11.17 3.04
C LEU A 195 -6.51 10.04 3.11
N PHE A 196 -5.37 10.17 2.42
CA PHE A 196 -4.27 9.19 2.49
C PHE A 196 -3.38 9.43 3.73
N PRO A 197 -3.04 8.40 4.54
CA PRO A 197 -2.24 8.57 5.74
C PRO A 197 -0.87 9.21 5.47
N GLU A 198 -0.46 10.14 6.32
CA GLU A 198 0.82 10.87 6.16
C GLU A 198 2.04 10.01 6.53
N LYS A 199 1.92 9.25 7.62
CA LYS A 199 3.02 8.51 8.25
C LYS A 199 2.73 7.02 8.28
N ARG A 200 3.77 6.22 8.46
CA ARG A 200 3.62 4.83 8.90
C ARG A 200 3.32 4.80 10.40
N GLU A 201 2.56 3.80 10.83
CA GLU A 201 2.14 3.64 12.23
C GLU A 201 3.04 2.67 12.99
N LYS A 202 3.63 1.72 12.28
CA LYS A 202 4.46 0.64 12.80
C LYS A 202 5.87 0.73 12.23
N THR A 203 6.80 0.01 12.84
CA THR A 203 8.23 0.05 12.49
C THR A 203 8.70 -1.26 11.85
N THR A 204 9.69 -1.16 10.98
CA THR A 204 10.36 -2.35 10.44
C THR A 204 11.50 -2.78 11.37
N LEU A 205 11.45 -4.02 11.86
CA LEU A 205 12.47 -4.58 12.73
C LEU A 205 13.61 -5.18 11.90
N HIS A 206 14.85 -4.76 12.16
CA HIS A 206 16.05 -5.34 11.54
C HIS A 206 16.87 -6.14 12.55
N VAL A 207 17.10 -7.43 12.26
CA VAL A 207 17.90 -8.32 13.13
C VAL A 207 19.19 -8.69 12.42
N PHE A 208 20.32 -8.36 13.07
CA PHE A 208 21.69 -8.61 12.61
C PHE A 208 22.42 -9.56 13.54
N GLY A 209 23.49 -10.20 13.06
CA GLY A 209 24.39 -11.05 13.85
C GLY A 209 24.14 -12.54 13.62
N HIS A 210 25.20 -13.31 13.34
CA HIS A 210 25.10 -14.76 13.11
C HIS A 210 24.67 -15.53 14.38
N ASP A 211 24.87 -14.92 15.54
CA ASP A 211 24.51 -15.37 16.88
C ASP A 211 23.06 -15.03 17.27
N SER A 212 22.37 -14.20 16.49
CA SER A 212 21.03 -13.73 16.84
C SER A 212 19.95 -14.78 16.59
N ARG A 213 19.05 -14.95 17.57
CA ARG A 213 17.87 -15.83 17.52
C ARG A 213 16.61 -15.06 17.85
N ILE A 214 15.57 -15.28 17.04
CA ILE A 214 14.25 -14.66 17.19
C ILE A 214 13.26 -15.72 17.69
N LYS A 215 12.54 -15.40 18.77
CA LYS A 215 11.57 -16.31 19.43
C LYS A 215 10.28 -15.59 19.80
N LYS A 216 9.22 -16.37 19.95
CA LYS A 216 7.93 -15.93 20.48
C LYS A 216 7.90 -16.02 22.01
N SER A 217 7.36 -15.00 22.66
CA SER A 217 6.88 -15.06 24.04
C SER A 217 5.57 -14.29 24.15
N ASP A 218 4.44 -14.99 24.29
CA ASP A 218 3.10 -14.40 24.27
C ASP A 218 2.89 -13.46 23.06
N ASN A 219 2.60 -12.18 23.30
CA ASN A 219 2.42 -11.13 22.29
C ASN A 219 3.69 -10.28 22.05
N VAL A 220 4.85 -10.83 22.38
CA VAL A 220 6.14 -10.15 22.30
C VAL A 220 7.11 -10.99 21.45
N LEU A 221 7.84 -10.30 20.57
CA LEU A 221 8.99 -10.84 19.84
C LEU A 221 10.24 -10.68 20.72
N LEU A 222 10.96 -11.78 20.93
CA LEU A 222 12.23 -11.80 21.64
C LEU A 222 13.40 -11.91 20.67
N VAL A 223 14.40 -11.04 20.84
CA VAL A 223 15.69 -11.15 20.16
C VAL A 223 16.78 -11.42 21.19
N GLU A 224 17.51 -12.53 21.05
CA GLU A 224 18.63 -12.89 21.92
C GLU A 224 19.85 -13.28 21.08
N LYS A 225 21.06 -12.99 21.58
CA LYS A 225 22.30 -13.51 21.01
C LYS A 225 22.69 -14.79 21.73
N VAL A 226 23.08 -15.80 20.97
CA VAL A 226 23.54 -17.09 21.49
C VAL A 226 24.94 -17.35 20.97
N THR A 227 25.90 -17.36 21.88
CA THR A 227 27.30 -17.65 21.56
C THR A 227 27.48 -19.10 21.11
N GLU A 228 28.63 -19.42 20.52
CA GLU A 228 28.98 -20.81 20.14
C GLU A 228 29.00 -21.76 21.36
N THR A 229 29.30 -21.23 22.55
CA THR A 229 29.26 -21.97 23.83
C THR A 229 27.84 -22.17 24.37
N GLY A 230 26.82 -21.60 23.73
CA GLY A 230 25.42 -21.71 24.12
C GLY A 230 24.96 -20.70 25.17
N GLU A 231 25.83 -19.77 25.58
CA GLU A 231 25.48 -18.67 26.49
C GLU A 231 24.54 -17.69 25.79
N LYS A 232 23.55 -17.19 26.53
CA LYS A 232 22.50 -16.32 26.01
C LYS A 232 22.67 -14.92 26.55
N SER A 233 22.60 -13.92 25.68
CA SER A 233 22.45 -12.53 26.09
C SER A 233 21.07 -12.30 26.72
N LYS A 234 20.93 -11.19 27.45
CA LYS A 234 19.61 -10.67 27.82
C LYS A 234 18.77 -10.49 26.55
N SER A 235 17.55 -11.03 26.54
CA SER A 235 16.64 -10.90 25.41
C SER A 235 16.06 -9.48 25.35
N GLU A 236 16.10 -8.88 24.17
CA GLU A 236 15.34 -7.67 23.86
C GLU A 236 13.89 -8.05 23.59
N LYS A 237 12.95 -7.26 24.13
CA LYS A 237 11.50 -7.51 24.07
C LYS A 237 10.85 -6.44 23.21
N ILE A 238 10.17 -6.84 22.14
CA ILE A 238 9.54 -5.92 21.20
C ILE A 238 8.04 -6.30 21.06
N PRO A 239 7.10 -5.40 21.41
CA PRO A 239 5.68 -5.65 21.24
C PRO A 239 5.31 -5.88 19.78
N ILE A 240 4.50 -6.91 19.51
CA ILE A 240 4.10 -7.26 18.14
C ILE A 240 3.29 -6.14 17.47
N GLN A 241 2.49 -5.40 18.24
CA GLN A 241 1.67 -4.31 17.71
C GLN A 241 2.50 -3.17 17.10
N GLU A 242 3.76 -3.02 17.50
CA GLU A 242 4.69 -2.00 17.00
C GLU A 242 5.42 -2.44 15.72
N ILE A 243 5.33 -3.71 15.35
CA ILE A 243 6.09 -4.30 14.25
C ILE A 243 5.24 -4.34 12.98
N GLU A 244 5.76 -3.69 11.95
CA GLU A 244 5.22 -3.75 10.59
C GLU A 244 5.74 -4.96 9.83
N SER A 245 7.06 -5.20 9.91
CA SER A 245 7.72 -6.28 9.20
C SER A 245 9.05 -6.64 9.85
N VAL A 246 9.52 -7.87 9.65
CA VAL A 246 10.77 -8.37 10.22
C VAL A 246 11.79 -8.67 9.12
N ASN A 247 12.95 -8.01 9.18
CA ASN A 247 14.07 -8.16 8.26
C ASN A 247 15.24 -8.91 8.93
N ILE A 248 15.54 -10.09 8.42
CA ILE A 248 16.56 -11.00 8.94
C ILE A 248 17.81 -10.90 8.05
N HIS A 249 18.92 -10.44 8.62
CA HIS A 249 20.18 -10.23 7.89
C HIS A 249 21.20 -11.33 8.17
N GLY A 250 21.77 -11.91 7.12
CA GLY A 250 22.78 -12.96 7.25
C GLY A 250 22.19 -14.25 7.82
N ASN A 251 22.90 -14.87 8.77
CA ASN A 251 22.57 -16.18 9.31
C ASN A 251 21.79 -16.14 10.64
N CYS A 252 21.11 -15.04 10.93
CA CYS A 252 20.17 -14.92 12.06
C CYS A 252 19.14 -16.06 12.01
N GLN A 253 18.83 -16.65 13.17
CA GLN A 253 17.87 -17.75 13.26
C GLN A 253 16.48 -17.24 13.71
N ILE A 254 15.42 -17.83 13.15
CA ILE A 254 14.04 -17.59 13.58
C ILE A 254 13.32 -18.93 13.74
N SER A 255 12.57 -19.11 14.83
CA SER A 255 11.83 -20.35 15.05
C SER A 255 10.60 -20.44 14.16
N SER A 256 10.20 -21.65 13.78
CA SER A 256 8.97 -21.87 12.99
C SER A 256 7.71 -21.39 13.74
N GLN A 257 7.69 -21.48 15.07
CA GLN A 257 6.62 -20.95 15.91
C GLN A 257 6.52 -19.43 15.78
N MET A 258 7.64 -18.72 15.71
CA MET A 258 7.65 -17.28 15.50
C MET A 258 7.16 -16.92 14.10
N ILE A 259 7.60 -17.63 13.06
CA ILE A 259 7.13 -17.40 11.69
C ILE A 259 5.60 -17.56 11.61
N LYS A 260 5.05 -18.65 12.16
CA LYS A 260 3.59 -18.88 12.17
C LYS A 260 2.85 -17.75 12.87
N PHE A 261 3.40 -17.26 13.98
CA PHE A 261 2.79 -16.17 14.74
C PHE A 261 2.85 -14.84 13.99
N LEU A 262 3.98 -14.49 13.36
CA LEU A 262 4.06 -13.30 12.52
C LEU A 262 3.07 -13.36 11.36
N VAL A 263 2.91 -14.52 10.74
CA VAL A 263 1.92 -14.71 9.66
C VAL A 263 0.48 -14.56 10.15
N SER A 264 0.13 -15.07 11.33
CA SER A 264 -1.23 -14.91 11.88
C SER A 264 -1.56 -13.47 12.26
N GLU A 265 -0.53 -12.67 12.60
CA GLU A 265 -0.64 -11.24 12.91
C GLU A 265 -0.47 -10.35 11.66
N GLU A 266 -0.47 -10.97 10.47
CA GLU A 266 -0.29 -10.29 9.18
C GLU A 266 1.04 -9.53 9.02
N ILE A 267 2.10 -9.95 9.74
CA ILE A 267 3.43 -9.36 9.71
C ILE A 267 4.36 -10.13 8.74
N PRO A 268 4.78 -9.55 7.61
CA PRO A 268 5.68 -10.20 6.68
C PRO A 268 7.12 -10.33 7.22
N VAL A 269 7.83 -11.36 6.73
CA VAL A 269 9.21 -11.67 7.12
C VAL A 269 10.09 -11.73 5.87
N HIS A 270 11.25 -11.07 5.92
CA HIS A 270 12.18 -10.96 4.80
C HIS A 270 13.60 -11.36 5.18
N TRP A 271 14.31 -11.97 4.22
CA TRP A 271 15.69 -12.39 4.38
C TRP A 271 16.63 -11.62 3.45
N PHE A 272 17.77 -11.24 4.02
CA PHE A 272 18.89 -10.63 3.33
C PHE A 272 20.13 -11.51 3.52
N SER A 273 20.93 -11.63 2.47
CA SER A 273 22.23 -12.32 2.53
C SER A 273 23.19 -11.59 3.49
N GLY A 274 24.24 -12.28 3.95
CA GLY A 274 25.29 -11.63 4.76
C GLY A 274 25.95 -10.44 4.04
N GLY A 275 26.03 -10.50 2.71
CA GLY A 275 26.49 -9.38 1.87
C GLY A 275 25.44 -8.30 1.57
N GLY A 276 24.27 -8.38 2.20
CA GLY A 276 23.25 -7.32 2.18
C GLY A 276 22.28 -7.32 0.98
N ASN A 277 22.37 -8.30 0.07
CA ASN A 277 21.37 -8.45 -1.00
C ASN A 277 20.08 -9.04 -0.46
N TYR A 278 18.93 -8.55 -0.93
CA TYR A 278 17.62 -9.16 -0.69
C TYR A 278 17.55 -10.57 -1.28
N ILE A 279 17.08 -11.55 -0.50
CA ILE A 279 16.91 -12.95 -0.94
C ILE A 279 15.45 -13.24 -1.26
N GLY A 280 14.54 -12.89 -0.36
CA GLY A 280 13.12 -13.23 -0.47
C GLY A 280 12.37 -13.00 0.84
N GLY A 281 11.11 -13.40 0.89
CA GLY A 281 10.30 -13.26 2.10
C GLY A 281 8.94 -13.95 2.05
N ILE A 282 8.37 -14.16 3.23
CA ILE A 282 6.97 -14.55 3.42
C ILE A 282 6.15 -13.28 3.42
N ASN A 283 5.18 -13.22 2.51
CA ASN A 283 4.30 -12.06 2.37
C ASN A 283 2.88 -12.49 2.72
N ILE A 284 2.14 -11.56 3.32
CA ILE A 284 0.73 -11.70 3.58
C ILE A 284 0.04 -11.03 2.40
N ASN A 285 -0.45 -11.85 1.47
CA ASN A 285 -1.08 -11.35 0.26
C ASN A 285 -2.55 -11.07 0.57
N PRO A 286 -3.01 -9.81 0.57
CA PRO A 286 -4.43 -9.57 0.40
C PRO A 286 -4.86 -10.13 -0.96
N SER A 287 -6.09 -10.63 -1.06
CA SER A 287 -6.63 -11.10 -2.34
C SER A 287 -6.53 -9.96 -3.36
N GLY A 288 -5.82 -10.20 -4.46
CA GLY A 288 -5.48 -9.17 -5.47
C GLY A 288 -5.82 -9.60 -6.89
N VAL A 289 -6.64 -10.63 -7.05
CA VAL A 289 -6.87 -11.28 -8.34
C VAL A 289 -7.40 -10.29 -9.38
N GLN A 290 -8.41 -9.49 -9.03
CA GLN A 290 -8.96 -8.48 -9.95
C GLN A 290 -7.92 -7.44 -10.37
N ARG A 291 -7.10 -6.96 -9.41
CA ARG A 291 -6.00 -6.01 -9.66
C ARG A 291 -4.94 -6.62 -10.58
N ARG A 292 -4.58 -7.90 -10.39
CA ARG A 292 -3.65 -8.63 -11.27
C ARG A 292 -4.23 -8.87 -12.66
N ILE A 293 -5.51 -9.22 -12.78
CA ILE A 293 -6.17 -9.35 -14.10
C ILE A 293 -6.10 -8.03 -14.86
N ARG A 294 -6.40 -6.90 -14.20
CA ARG A 294 -6.27 -5.57 -14.81
C ARG A 294 -4.82 -5.24 -15.18
N GLN A 295 -3.86 -5.50 -14.29
CA GLN A 295 -2.43 -5.32 -14.55
C GLN A 295 -2.00 -6.14 -15.78
N PHE A 296 -2.38 -7.42 -15.85
CA PHE A 296 -2.02 -8.30 -16.95
C PHE A 296 -2.61 -7.80 -18.26
N LYS A 297 -3.91 -7.49 -18.29
CA LYS A 297 -4.59 -6.93 -19.46
C LYS A 297 -4.00 -5.59 -19.92
N ALA A 298 -3.58 -4.75 -18.99
CA ALA A 298 -2.99 -3.45 -19.27
C ALA A 298 -1.58 -3.58 -19.86
N LEU A 299 -0.70 -4.29 -19.16
CA LEU A 299 0.70 -4.40 -19.52
C LEU A 299 0.94 -5.41 -20.65
N THR A 300 -0.07 -6.12 -21.17
CA THR A 300 0.04 -6.79 -22.47
C THR A 300 -0.11 -5.84 -23.66
N LYS A 301 -0.58 -4.60 -23.46
CA LYS A 301 -0.73 -3.61 -24.52
C LYS A 301 0.56 -2.80 -24.68
N GLU A 302 1.19 -2.88 -25.85
CA GLU A 302 2.47 -2.21 -26.13
C GLU A 302 2.41 -0.68 -25.96
N THR A 303 1.30 -0.06 -26.35
CA THR A 303 1.09 1.39 -26.22
C THR A 303 1.09 1.84 -24.75
N ILE A 304 0.38 1.11 -23.88
CA ILE A 304 0.35 1.39 -22.44
C ILE A 304 1.75 1.21 -21.84
N ARG A 305 2.43 0.10 -22.17
CA ARG A 305 3.79 -0.17 -21.67
C ARG A 305 4.77 0.92 -22.06
N LEU A 306 4.77 1.33 -23.34
CA LEU A 306 5.69 2.35 -23.83
C LEU A 306 5.44 3.70 -23.15
N ASN A 307 4.17 4.10 -22.98
CA ASN A 307 3.81 5.34 -22.29
C ASN A 307 4.24 5.33 -20.82
N LEU A 308 4.02 4.23 -20.10
CA LEU A 308 4.50 4.08 -18.72
C LEU A 308 6.03 4.10 -18.64
N ALA A 309 6.72 3.44 -19.59
CA ALA A 309 8.18 3.47 -19.67
C ALA A 309 8.72 4.89 -19.90
N LYS A 310 8.11 5.67 -20.80
CA LYS A 310 8.46 7.09 -21.02
C LYS A 310 8.30 7.91 -19.74
N LYS A 311 7.17 7.78 -19.04
CA LYS A 311 6.93 8.45 -17.76
C LYS A 311 8.01 8.11 -16.72
N LEU A 312 8.34 6.83 -16.59
CA LEU A 312 9.33 6.34 -15.64
C LEU A 312 10.75 6.88 -15.96
N VAL A 313 11.19 6.74 -17.22
CA VAL A 313 12.52 7.20 -17.64
C VAL A 313 12.65 8.71 -17.51
N SER A 314 11.59 9.46 -17.83
CA SER A 314 11.53 10.91 -17.61
C SER A 314 11.69 11.26 -16.13
N ALA A 315 10.92 10.62 -15.24
CA ALA A 315 10.99 10.85 -13.80
C ALA A 315 12.39 10.55 -13.23
N LYS A 316 13.01 9.44 -13.66
CA LYS A 316 14.37 9.05 -13.29
C LYS A 316 15.41 10.09 -13.74
N CYS A 317 15.43 10.41 -15.04
CA CYS A 317 16.41 11.34 -15.61
C CYS A 317 16.24 12.75 -15.00
N GLU A 318 15.00 13.18 -14.79
CA GLU A 318 14.72 14.48 -14.19
C GLU A 318 15.17 14.54 -12.73
N SER A 319 14.91 13.50 -11.94
CA SER A 319 15.38 13.45 -10.55
C SER A 319 16.90 13.49 -10.46
N GLN A 320 17.60 12.75 -11.34
CA GLN A 320 19.06 12.78 -11.45
C GLN A 320 19.58 14.16 -11.83
N LEU A 321 18.97 14.79 -12.84
CA LEU A 321 19.32 16.14 -13.28
C LEU A 321 19.13 17.14 -12.15
N ARG A 322 17.94 17.20 -11.55
CA ARG A 322 17.59 18.17 -10.51
C ARG A 322 18.47 18.00 -9.28
N TYR A 323 18.82 16.77 -8.90
CA TYR A 323 19.76 16.55 -7.82
C TYR A 323 21.15 17.11 -8.12
N LEU A 324 21.73 16.83 -9.29
CA LEU A 324 23.04 17.39 -9.67
C LEU A 324 22.99 18.93 -9.73
N LEU A 325 21.94 19.51 -10.33
CA LEU A 325 21.75 20.97 -10.37
C LEU A 325 21.72 21.57 -8.96
N ARG A 326 20.97 20.96 -8.03
CA ARG A 326 20.84 21.42 -6.65
C ARG A 326 22.15 21.27 -5.87
N ALA A 327 22.84 20.14 -6.02
CA ALA A 327 24.07 19.85 -5.28
C ALA A 327 25.27 20.70 -5.73
N THR A 328 25.23 21.22 -6.96
CA THR A 328 26.27 22.08 -7.56
C THR A 328 25.93 23.58 -7.50
N ARG A 329 24.75 23.94 -6.98
CA ARG A 329 24.31 25.34 -6.90
C ARG A 329 25.27 26.17 -6.03
N GLY A 330 25.74 27.30 -6.56
CA GLY A 330 26.67 28.19 -5.87
C GLY A 330 28.12 27.68 -5.80
N LYS A 331 28.48 26.67 -6.58
CA LYS A 331 29.83 26.08 -6.67
C LYS A 331 30.31 26.06 -8.12
N ASP A 332 30.80 27.19 -8.61
CA ASP A 332 31.08 27.38 -10.04
C ASP A 332 32.09 26.37 -10.60
N GLU A 333 33.12 26.01 -9.84
CA GLU A 333 34.08 24.97 -10.25
C GLU A 333 33.43 23.59 -10.40
N THR A 334 32.71 23.12 -9.37
CA THR A 334 31.96 21.85 -9.44
C THR A 334 30.90 21.88 -10.54
N ARG A 335 30.31 23.04 -10.78
CA ARG A 335 29.31 23.23 -11.83
C ARG A 335 29.93 23.04 -13.21
N ASN A 336 31.06 23.68 -13.47
CA ASN A 336 31.77 23.59 -14.74
C ASN A 336 32.20 22.14 -15.04
N GLU A 337 32.67 21.40 -14.04
CA GLU A 337 33.05 19.99 -14.18
C GLU A 337 31.88 19.05 -14.51
N THR A 338 30.67 19.41 -14.09
CA THR A 338 29.48 18.58 -14.28
C THR A 338 28.63 18.99 -15.48
N GLU A 339 28.94 20.10 -16.16
CA GLU A 339 28.08 20.66 -17.20
C GLU A 339 27.91 19.74 -18.41
N SER A 340 28.96 19.00 -18.81
CA SER A 340 28.86 18.01 -19.91
C SER A 340 27.92 16.85 -19.56
N TYR A 341 27.93 16.39 -18.30
CA TYR A 341 27.02 15.36 -17.81
C TYR A 341 25.58 15.89 -17.74
N LEU A 342 25.39 17.12 -17.24
CA LEU A 342 24.09 17.79 -17.18
C LEU A 342 23.51 17.99 -18.59
N ALA A 343 24.32 18.39 -19.57
CA ALA A 343 23.92 18.53 -20.96
C ALA A 343 23.47 17.19 -21.56
N THR A 344 24.17 16.09 -21.24
CA THR A 344 23.79 14.74 -21.67
C THR A 344 22.42 14.35 -21.13
N ILE A 345 22.16 14.55 -19.83
CA ILE A 345 20.87 14.21 -19.21
C ILE A 345 19.74 15.09 -19.78
N ARG A 346 19.98 16.40 -19.98
CA ARG A 346 19.02 17.31 -20.63
C ARG A 346 18.67 16.89 -22.05
N SER A 347 19.67 16.48 -22.84
CA SER A 347 19.45 15.95 -24.18
C SER A 347 18.61 14.67 -24.13
N GLY A 348 18.92 13.77 -23.20
CA GLY A 348 18.13 12.57 -22.94
C GLY A 348 16.66 12.90 -22.68
N LEU A 349 16.37 13.81 -21.74
CA LEU A 349 15.01 14.24 -21.41
C LEU A 349 14.22 14.77 -22.63
N LYS A 350 14.86 15.53 -23.52
CA LYS A 350 14.22 16.06 -24.74
C LYS A 350 13.82 14.95 -25.72
N ASN A 351 14.54 13.83 -25.72
CA ASN A 351 14.38 12.74 -26.69
C ASN A 351 13.48 11.60 -26.18
N ILE A 352 13.04 11.62 -24.92
CA ILE A 352 12.20 10.54 -24.37
C ILE A 352 10.82 10.52 -25.04
N GLU A 353 10.22 11.69 -25.25
CA GLU A 353 8.85 11.79 -25.78
C GLU A 353 8.76 11.26 -27.21
N SER A 354 9.81 11.49 -28.02
CA SER A 354 9.92 11.01 -29.40
C SER A 354 10.43 9.57 -29.54
N ALA A 355 10.71 8.87 -28.43
CA ALA A 355 11.16 7.49 -28.52
C ALA A 355 9.99 6.55 -28.89
N ASP A 356 10.14 5.79 -29.97
CA ASP A 356 9.08 4.92 -30.50
C ASP A 356 9.23 3.46 -30.06
N SER A 357 10.29 3.14 -29.30
CA SER A 357 10.54 1.78 -28.84
C SER A 357 11.21 1.71 -27.46
N PRO A 358 11.01 0.60 -26.71
CA PRO A 358 11.73 0.36 -25.46
C PRO A 358 13.26 0.37 -25.62
N SER A 359 13.77 -0.09 -26.76
CA SER A 359 15.21 -0.12 -27.05
C SER A 359 15.82 1.28 -27.16
N GLN A 360 15.13 2.22 -27.81
CA GLN A 360 15.57 3.63 -27.85
C GLN A 360 15.55 4.25 -26.46
N LEU A 361 14.49 4.01 -25.67
CA LEU A 361 14.42 4.47 -24.28
C LEU A 361 15.56 3.93 -23.42
N LEU A 362 15.93 2.66 -23.58
CA LEU A 362 17.06 2.05 -22.87
C LEU A 362 18.40 2.72 -23.24
N GLY A 363 18.59 3.09 -24.51
CA GLY A 363 19.78 3.84 -24.93
C GLY A 363 19.86 5.23 -24.26
N ILE A 364 18.74 5.95 -24.21
CA ILE A 364 18.63 7.25 -23.54
C ILE A 364 18.89 7.12 -22.04
N GLU A 365 18.20 6.18 -21.37
CA GLU A 365 18.36 5.90 -19.94
C GLU A 365 19.80 5.54 -19.60
N GLY A 366 20.42 4.63 -20.35
CA GLY A 366 21.79 4.18 -20.09
C GLY A 366 22.82 5.29 -20.31
N SER A 367 22.61 6.18 -21.27
CA SER A 367 23.47 7.37 -21.46
C SER A 367 23.34 8.34 -20.30
N SER A 368 22.11 8.70 -19.92
CA SER A 368 21.82 9.60 -18.80
C SER A 368 22.33 9.05 -17.46
N ALA A 369 22.15 7.75 -17.22
CA ALA A 369 22.63 7.10 -16.00
C ALA A 369 24.16 7.11 -15.90
N ARG A 370 24.87 6.85 -17.01
CA ARG A 370 26.35 6.96 -17.04
C ARG A 370 26.82 8.38 -16.76
N ALA A 371 26.19 9.37 -17.38
CA ALA A 371 26.49 10.78 -17.12
C ALA A 371 26.24 11.14 -15.64
N TYR A 372 25.11 10.72 -15.08
CA TYR A 372 24.78 10.95 -13.68
C TYR A 372 25.84 10.39 -12.72
N PHE A 373 26.19 9.10 -12.85
CA PHE A 373 27.20 8.47 -11.99
C PHE A 373 28.60 9.07 -12.19
N SER A 374 28.93 9.58 -13.37
CA SER A 374 30.19 10.27 -13.65
C SER A 374 30.26 11.66 -13.01
N GLY A 375 29.11 12.29 -12.74
CA GLY A 375 29.02 13.58 -12.04
C GLY A 375 29.06 13.47 -10.51
N LEU A 376 28.75 12.31 -9.92
CA LEU A 376 28.70 12.15 -8.46
C LEU A 376 30.04 12.41 -7.72
N PRO A 377 31.22 12.00 -8.25
CA PRO A 377 32.49 12.25 -7.58
C PRO A 377 32.74 13.75 -7.30
N ALA A 378 32.28 14.63 -8.19
CA ALA A 378 32.40 16.08 -8.01
C ALA A 378 31.66 16.59 -6.77
N LEU A 379 30.66 15.85 -6.27
CA LEU A 379 29.89 16.18 -5.07
C LEU A 379 30.59 15.77 -3.76
N LEU A 380 31.68 15.00 -3.86
CA LEU A 380 32.39 14.40 -2.72
C LEU A 380 33.85 14.87 -2.59
N LYS A 381 34.26 15.93 -3.30
CA LYS A 381 35.67 16.42 -3.35
C LYS A 381 36.34 16.65 -1.98
N ASN A 382 35.57 17.08 -0.98
CA ASN A 382 36.07 17.37 0.37
C ASN A 382 35.94 16.17 1.32
N SER A 383 35.51 15.03 0.81
CA SER A 383 35.38 13.78 1.55
C SER A 383 36.66 12.94 1.40
N ASP A 384 36.75 11.89 2.21
CA ASP A 384 37.83 10.91 2.08
C ASP A 384 37.86 10.31 0.67
N PRO A 385 39.00 10.35 -0.06
CA PRO A 385 39.16 9.70 -1.37
C PRO A 385 38.73 8.24 -1.39
N PHE A 386 38.86 7.52 -0.26
CA PHE A 386 38.39 6.14 -0.09
C PHE A 386 36.89 5.97 -0.37
N LEU A 387 36.09 7.01 -0.09
CA LEU A 387 34.64 7.03 -0.26
C LEU A 387 34.19 7.60 -1.61
N VAL A 388 35.12 8.03 -2.47
CA VAL A 388 34.82 8.63 -3.77
C VAL A 388 34.73 7.53 -4.84
N PRO A 389 33.57 7.34 -5.50
CA PRO A 389 33.41 6.27 -6.49
C PRO A 389 34.10 6.61 -7.82
N ASN A 390 34.53 5.57 -8.55
CA ASN A 390 34.89 5.68 -9.97
C ASN A 390 33.79 5.05 -10.84
N GLY A 391 32.65 5.76 -10.91
CA GLY A 391 31.44 5.25 -11.57
C GLY A 391 30.69 4.17 -10.77
N ARG A 392 29.70 3.54 -11.41
CA ARG A 392 28.85 2.53 -10.75
C ARG A 392 29.41 1.11 -10.91
N SER A 393 29.75 0.45 -9.80
CA SER A 393 30.12 -0.97 -9.74
C SER A 393 29.07 -1.78 -8.96
N LYS A 394 28.35 -2.70 -9.61
CA LYS A 394 27.17 -3.38 -9.00
C LYS A 394 27.47 -4.78 -8.46
N ARG A 395 28.06 -5.67 -9.27
CA ARG A 395 28.18 -7.10 -8.96
C ARG A 395 29.54 -7.64 -9.48
N PRO A 396 30.60 -7.62 -8.66
CA PRO A 396 30.66 -7.13 -7.29
C PRO A 396 30.84 -5.60 -7.17
N PRO A 397 30.44 -4.97 -6.05
CA PRO A 397 30.91 -3.63 -5.69
C PRO A 397 32.42 -3.63 -5.47
N LYS A 398 33.10 -2.63 -6.02
CA LYS A 398 34.57 -2.52 -5.99
C LYS A 398 35.09 -1.47 -5.01
N ASP A 399 34.20 -0.69 -4.42
CA ASP A 399 34.51 0.43 -3.54
C ASP A 399 33.42 0.61 -2.47
N PRO A 400 33.73 1.30 -1.36
CA PRO A 400 32.81 1.56 -0.25
C PRO A 400 31.51 2.23 -0.67
N PHE A 401 31.58 3.25 -1.53
CA PHE A 401 30.41 3.98 -2.01
C PHE A 401 29.44 3.03 -2.70
N ASN A 402 29.94 2.24 -3.65
CA ASN A 402 29.14 1.27 -4.38
C ASN A 402 28.64 0.12 -3.50
N ALA A 403 29.38 -0.28 -2.47
CA ALA A 403 28.92 -1.27 -1.49
C ALA A 403 27.72 -0.75 -0.69
N THR A 404 27.85 0.45 -0.10
CA THR A 404 26.76 1.10 0.65
C THR A 404 25.56 1.37 -0.22
N LEU A 405 25.77 1.92 -1.42
CA LEU A 405 24.70 2.25 -2.34
C LEU A 405 23.93 1.00 -2.79
N SER A 406 24.64 -0.10 -3.05
CA SER A 406 24.00 -1.38 -3.40
C SER A 406 23.16 -1.94 -2.26
N PHE A 407 23.61 -1.77 -1.01
CA PHE A 407 22.84 -2.15 0.18
C PHE A 407 21.58 -1.30 0.34
N LEU A 408 21.69 0.03 0.21
CA LEU A 408 20.54 0.95 0.24
C LEU A 408 19.51 0.61 -0.85
N TYR A 409 19.97 0.28 -2.06
CA TYR A 409 19.06 -0.16 -3.12
C TYR A 409 18.40 -1.51 -2.83
N SER A 410 19.04 -2.40 -2.05
CA SER A 410 18.43 -3.67 -1.62
C SER A 410 17.33 -3.43 -0.58
N LEU A 411 17.51 -2.46 0.33
CA LEU A 411 16.46 -2.01 1.24
C LEU A 411 15.30 -1.36 0.48
N LEU A 412 15.61 -0.48 -0.48
CA LEU A 412 14.60 0.13 -1.36
C LEU A 412 13.81 -0.91 -2.15
N TYR A 413 14.50 -1.92 -2.70
CA TYR A 413 13.86 -3.03 -3.41
C TYR A 413 12.82 -3.72 -2.51
N LYS A 414 13.17 -4.03 -1.25
CA LYS A 414 12.24 -4.62 -0.27
C LYS A 414 11.03 -3.71 -0.04
N SER A 415 11.23 -2.43 0.22
CA SER A 415 10.13 -1.49 0.52
C SER A 415 9.17 -1.33 -0.66
N VAL A 416 9.70 -1.20 -1.89
CA VAL A 416 8.89 -1.12 -3.10
C VAL A 416 8.14 -2.43 -3.35
N ARG A 417 8.80 -3.57 -3.17
CA ARG A 417 8.18 -4.89 -3.31
C ARG A 417 7.03 -5.09 -2.32
N GLN A 418 7.21 -4.70 -1.06
CA GLN A 418 6.15 -4.76 -0.06
C GLN A 418 4.96 -3.89 -0.46
N ALA A 419 5.20 -2.65 -0.93
CA ALA A 419 4.13 -1.78 -1.39
C ALA A 419 3.36 -2.36 -2.58
N ILE A 420 4.04 -2.96 -3.57
CA ILE A 420 3.42 -3.67 -4.70
C ILE A 420 2.49 -4.79 -4.21
N ILE A 421 2.96 -5.60 -3.26
CA ILE A 421 2.18 -6.71 -2.71
C ILE A 421 1.01 -6.21 -1.87
N ALA A 422 1.21 -5.20 -1.03
CA ALA A 422 0.16 -4.59 -0.21
C ALA A 422 -0.95 -3.99 -1.07
N VAL A 423 -0.59 -3.36 -2.19
CA VAL A 423 -1.56 -2.89 -3.20
C VAL A 423 -2.20 -4.05 -3.97
N GLY A 424 -1.62 -5.26 -3.94
CA GLY A 424 -2.19 -6.46 -4.56
C GLY A 424 -1.82 -6.65 -6.04
N LEU A 425 -0.75 -6.01 -6.51
CA LEU A 425 -0.18 -6.23 -7.84
C LEU A 425 0.79 -7.41 -7.84
N ASP A 426 1.17 -7.88 -9.03
CA ASP A 426 2.21 -8.88 -9.21
C ASP A 426 3.58 -8.21 -9.42
N PRO A 427 4.56 -8.39 -8.50
CA PRO A 427 5.89 -7.80 -8.64
C PRO A 427 6.66 -8.27 -9.88
N SER A 428 6.40 -9.48 -10.34
CA SER A 428 7.13 -10.10 -11.45
C SER A 428 6.70 -9.55 -12.81
N PHE A 429 5.57 -8.84 -12.87
CA PHE A 429 5.00 -8.32 -14.11
C PHE A 429 5.15 -6.79 -14.23
N GLY A 430 6.33 -6.37 -14.69
CA GLY A 430 6.68 -4.97 -14.96
C GLY A 430 6.39 -4.53 -16.38
N PHE A 431 6.58 -3.24 -16.66
CA PHE A 431 6.33 -2.63 -17.96
C PHE A 431 7.61 -2.26 -18.71
N TYR A 432 8.70 -1.96 -18.01
CA TYR A 432 9.95 -1.47 -18.62
C TYR A 432 11.10 -2.48 -18.51
N HIS A 433 11.51 -2.87 -17.30
CA HIS A 433 12.62 -3.80 -17.12
C HIS A 433 12.25 -5.22 -17.55
N THR A 434 13.17 -5.89 -18.24
CA THR A 434 13.00 -7.31 -18.62
C THR A 434 13.49 -8.23 -17.50
N PRO A 435 12.81 -9.35 -17.21
CA PRO A 435 13.26 -10.34 -16.22
C PRO A 435 14.52 -11.06 -16.74
N ARG A 436 15.71 -10.54 -16.41
CA ARG A 436 17.00 -11.15 -16.77
C ARG A 436 17.68 -11.86 -15.59
N SER A 437 17.04 -11.83 -14.41
CA SER A 437 17.57 -12.41 -13.17
C SER A 437 16.40 -12.75 -12.23
N SER A 438 16.70 -13.17 -10.99
CA SER A 438 15.69 -13.36 -9.93
C SER A 438 15.00 -12.07 -9.47
N ALA A 439 15.47 -10.89 -9.89
CA ALA A 439 14.85 -9.62 -9.54
C ALA A 439 13.55 -9.40 -10.33
N GLU A 440 12.50 -9.02 -9.61
CA GLU A 440 11.15 -8.82 -10.09
C GLU A 440 11.06 -7.50 -10.91
N PRO A 441 10.67 -7.55 -12.19
CA PRO A 441 10.59 -6.39 -13.08
C PRO A 441 9.85 -5.17 -12.55
N LEU A 442 8.65 -5.32 -11.98
CA LEU A 442 7.87 -4.17 -11.54
C LEU A 442 8.53 -3.45 -10.35
N VAL A 443 9.23 -4.20 -9.50
CA VAL A 443 10.02 -3.64 -8.39
C VAL A 443 11.16 -2.80 -8.95
N LEU A 444 11.85 -3.30 -9.98
CA LEU A 444 12.93 -2.56 -10.65
C LEU A 444 12.40 -1.31 -11.35
N ASP A 445 11.21 -1.37 -11.95
CA ASP A 445 10.56 -0.21 -12.54
C ASP A 445 10.28 0.85 -11.48
N LEU A 446 9.49 0.51 -10.45
CA LEU A 446 9.03 1.48 -9.46
C LEU A 446 10.15 2.03 -8.57
N MET A 447 11.20 1.26 -8.30
CA MET A 447 12.30 1.76 -7.48
C MET A 447 13.01 2.95 -8.13
N GLU A 448 13.01 3.09 -9.46
CA GLU A 448 13.67 4.19 -10.17
C GLU A 448 13.13 5.57 -9.78
N LEU A 449 11.87 5.65 -9.35
CA LEU A 449 11.27 6.90 -8.83
C LEU A 449 11.95 7.39 -7.54
N PHE A 450 12.56 6.48 -6.79
CA PHE A 450 12.99 6.74 -5.41
C PHE A 450 14.50 6.62 -5.18
N ARG A 451 15.26 6.06 -6.13
CA ARG A 451 16.72 5.85 -5.96
C ARG A 451 17.45 7.12 -5.55
N VAL A 452 17.19 8.22 -6.26
CA VAL A 452 17.86 9.50 -5.98
C VAL A 452 17.46 10.05 -4.61
N SER A 453 16.16 10.13 -4.34
CA SER A 453 15.60 10.79 -3.16
C SER A 453 15.82 10.01 -1.85
N LEU A 454 15.75 8.67 -1.90
CA LEU A 454 15.89 7.80 -0.73
C LEU A 454 17.30 7.25 -0.53
N CYS A 455 18.05 6.99 -1.60
CA CYS A 455 19.36 6.32 -1.49
C CYS A 455 20.52 7.27 -1.81
N ASP A 456 20.57 7.83 -3.01
CA ASP A 456 21.75 8.55 -3.50
C ASP A 456 22.01 9.82 -2.69
N MET A 457 20.95 10.63 -2.47
CA MET A 457 21.00 11.83 -1.64
C MET A 457 21.40 11.51 -0.19
N THR A 458 20.85 10.44 0.37
CA THR A 458 21.09 10.01 1.75
C THR A 458 22.55 9.60 1.94
N LEU A 459 23.08 8.78 1.02
CA LEU A 459 24.46 8.34 1.05
C LEU A 459 25.42 9.52 0.91
N ILE A 460 25.27 10.33 -0.13
CA ILE A 460 26.15 11.49 -0.37
C ILE A 460 26.09 12.47 0.81
N GLY A 461 24.91 12.72 1.36
CA GLY A 461 24.76 13.53 2.57
C GLY A 461 25.52 12.96 3.77
N SER A 462 25.45 11.65 3.99
CA SER A 462 26.17 10.99 5.09
C SER A 462 27.69 10.97 4.92
N ILE A 463 28.20 10.83 3.69
CA ILE A 463 29.63 10.89 3.39
C ILE A 463 30.16 12.31 3.62
N ASN A 464 29.45 13.33 3.14
CA ASN A 464 29.83 14.73 3.36
C ASN A 464 29.80 15.14 4.86
N ARG A 465 29.02 14.44 5.69
CA ARG A 465 29.03 14.58 7.16
C ARG A 465 30.11 13.74 7.85
N LYS A 466 30.99 13.08 7.09
CA LYS A 466 32.08 12.22 7.59
C LYS A 466 31.58 11.13 8.55
N SER A 467 30.43 10.55 8.26
CA SER A 467 29.78 9.56 9.13
C SER A 467 30.32 8.14 8.95
N TRP A 468 31.23 7.90 8.01
CA TRP A 468 31.76 6.58 7.65
C TRP A 468 33.24 6.45 8.01
N ILE A 469 33.62 5.26 8.49
CA ILE A 469 35.00 4.88 8.83
C ILE A 469 35.36 3.54 8.17
N ASP A 470 36.64 3.20 8.12
CA ASP A 470 37.13 1.99 7.44
C ASP A 470 36.51 0.71 8.01
N GLU A 471 36.27 0.65 9.32
CA GLU A 471 35.67 -0.50 10.03
C GLU A 471 34.20 -0.74 9.66
N ASP A 472 33.55 0.22 8.99
CA ASP A 472 32.20 0.01 8.42
C ASP A 472 32.24 -0.90 7.18
N PHE A 473 33.43 -1.27 6.70
CA PHE A 473 33.62 -2.03 5.46
C PHE A 473 34.47 -3.28 5.67
N GLU A 474 34.11 -4.34 4.94
CA GLU A 474 34.90 -5.55 4.78
C GLU A 474 35.48 -5.53 3.36
N ILE A 475 36.79 -5.29 3.25
CA ILE A 475 37.48 -5.09 1.98
C ILE A 475 38.31 -6.32 1.64
N THR A 476 38.14 -6.81 0.42
CA THR A 476 39.01 -7.81 -0.19
C THR A 476 39.60 -7.27 -1.49
N LYS A 477 40.57 -7.99 -2.06
CA LYS A 477 41.23 -7.59 -3.32
C LYS A 477 40.27 -7.28 -4.47
N ASN A 478 39.12 -7.97 -4.54
CA ASN A 478 38.21 -7.89 -5.68
C ASN A 478 36.82 -7.32 -5.33
N LYS A 479 36.50 -7.18 -4.04
CA LYS A 479 35.15 -6.89 -3.59
C LYS A 479 35.13 -6.18 -2.25
N VAL A 480 34.20 -5.24 -2.13
CA VAL A 480 33.90 -4.51 -0.89
C VAL A 480 32.49 -4.85 -0.44
N TRP A 481 32.32 -5.08 0.85
CA TRP A 481 31.03 -5.20 1.53
C TRP A 481 30.95 -4.23 2.69
N LEU A 482 29.74 -3.98 3.18
CA LEU A 482 29.54 -3.39 4.49
C LEU A 482 29.79 -4.45 5.56
N SER A 483 30.49 -4.08 6.63
CA SER A 483 30.57 -4.86 7.86
C SER A 483 29.22 -4.85 8.60
N GLU A 484 29.09 -5.56 9.72
CA GLU A 484 27.86 -5.51 10.53
C GLU A 484 27.55 -4.08 11.02
N SER A 485 28.55 -3.32 11.49
CA SER A 485 28.38 -1.93 11.91
C SER A 485 27.96 -1.05 10.73
N GLY A 486 28.59 -1.22 9.57
CA GLY A 486 28.24 -0.51 8.34
C GLY A 486 26.81 -0.79 7.89
N ARG A 487 26.34 -2.05 7.97
CA ARG A 487 24.95 -2.42 7.64
C ARG A 487 23.94 -1.80 8.60
N LYS A 488 24.24 -1.79 9.91
CA LYS A 488 23.39 -1.11 10.92
C LYS A 488 23.30 0.39 10.65
N LYS A 489 24.44 1.04 10.38
CA LYS A 489 24.51 2.47 10.04
C LYS A 489 23.73 2.81 8.77
N ALA A 490 23.92 2.05 7.69
CA ALA A 490 23.18 2.22 6.44
C ALA A 490 21.67 2.02 6.63
N THR A 491 21.28 1.02 7.43
CA THR A 491 19.87 0.73 7.74
C THR A 491 19.24 1.89 8.50
N GLN A 492 19.91 2.41 9.53
CA GLN A 492 19.41 3.55 10.28
C GLN A 492 19.23 4.78 9.38
N LEU A 493 20.21 5.08 8.52
CA LEU A 493 20.11 6.17 7.55
C LEU A 493 18.90 6.01 6.62
N TYR A 494 18.63 4.78 6.16
CA TYR A 494 17.51 4.49 5.27
C TYR A 494 16.15 4.60 5.98
N GLU A 495 16.02 4.01 7.18
CA GLU A 495 14.79 4.04 7.97
C GLU A 495 14.43 5.48 8.38
N THR A 496 15.40 6.27 8.85
CA THR A 496 15.17 7.70 9.13
C THR A 496 14.72 8.44 7.87
N ARG A 497 15.33 8.14 6.72
CA ARG A 497 14.96 8.77 5.45
C ARG A 497 13.56 8.38 4.98
N LEU A 498 13.08 7.17 5.27
CA LEU A 498 11.72 6.75 4.95
C LEU A 498 10.66 7.56 5.72
N ASP A 499 10.99 7.98 6.94
CA ASP A 499 10.11 8.77 7.80
C ASP A 499 10.09 10.26 7.49
N ASP A 500 11.12 10.77 6.78
CA ASP A 500 11.14 12.15 6.29
C ASP A 500 9.90 12.44 5.43
N THR A 501 9.26 13.58 5.68
CA THR A 501 8.10 14.02 4.91
C THR A 501 8.50 14.92 3.75
N TRP A 502 7.77 14.77 2.64
CA TRP A 502 7.93 15.61 1.46
C TRP A 502 6.59 15.91 0.82
N LYS A 503 6.45 17.15 0.35
CA LYS A 503 5.23 17.64 -0.29
C LYS A 503 5.16 17.14 -1.74
N HIS A 504 4.19 16.27 -2.02
CA HIS A 504 3.97 15.78 -3.37
C HIS A 504 3.55 16.93 -4.30
N PRO A 505 4.16 17.08 -5.49
CA PRO A 505 4.09 18.32 -6.27
C PRO A 505 2.76 18.49 -7.00
N VAL A 506 2.01 17.41 -7.19
CA VAL A 506 0.69 17.39 -7.84
C VAL A 506 -0.43 17.40 -6.81
N VAL A 507 -0.55 16.34 -5.99
CA VAL A 507 -1.60 16.25 -4.95
C VAL A 507 -1.44 17.27 -3.82
N ASN A 508 -0.32 17.99 -3.76
CA ASN A 508 -0.12 19.21 -2.97
C ASN A 508 -0.23 19.05 -1.44
N TYR A 509 -0.06 17.84 -0.90
CA TYR A 509 0.09 17.58 0.54
C TYR A 509 1.37 16.80 0.84
N SER A 510 1.80 16.82 2.11
CA SER A 510 3.01 16.13 2.57
C SER A 510 2.75 14.69 2.98
N LEU A 511 3.67 13.80 2.61
CA LEU A 511 3.71 12.39 2.99
C LEU A 511 5.13 11.99 3.38
N SER A 512 5.26 11.04 4.31
CA SER A 512 6.50 10.29 4.48
C SER A 512 6.91 9.61 3.17
N TYR A 513 8.20 9.41 2.92
CA TYR A 513 8.64 8.64 1.75
C TYR A 513 8.09 7.21 1.75
N TYR A 514 7.94 6.61 2.93
CA TYR A 514 7.26 5.32 3.08
C TYR A 514 5.86 5.35 2.41
N ARG A 515 5.02 6.33 2.78
CA ARG A 515 3.68 6.48 2.22
C ARG A 515 3.70 6.92 0.76
N MET A 516 4.73 7.65 0.35
CA MET A 516 4.91 8.03 -1.06
C MET A 516 5.19 6.83 -1.97
N ILE A 517 5.94 5.83 -1.50
CA ILE A 517 6.14 4.58 -2.24
C ILE A 517 4.78 3.90 -2.49
N GLU A 518 3.99 3.71 -1.42
CA GLU A 518 2.65 3.11 -1.54
C GLU A 518 1.74 3.90 -2.48
N LEU A 519 1.73 5.24 -2.35
CA LEU A 519 0.94 6.11 -3.20
C LEU A 519 1.28 5.93 -4.68
N GLU A 520 2.56 5.94 -5.06
CA GLU A 520 2.97 5.77 -6.47
C GLU A 520 2.59 4.39 -7.03
N VAL A 521 2.61 3.33 -6.22
CA VAL A 521 2.09 2.01 -6.64
C VAL A 521 0.58 2.07 -6.91
N ARG A 522 -0.19 2.74 -6.05
CA ARG A 522 -1.64 2.91 -6.23
C ARG A 522 -1.98 3.81 -7.43
N LEU A 523 -1.20 4.88 -7.65
CA LEU A 523 -1.34 5.75 -8.82
C LEU A 523 -1.02 4.99 -10.12
N LEU A 524 -0.01 4.11 -10.11
CA LEU A 524 0.24 3.22 -11.24
C LEU A 524 -0.97 2.34 -11.57
N GLU A 525 -1.65 1.80 -10.56
CA GLU A 525 -2.87 1.01 -10.78
C GLU A 525 -3.99 1.82 -11.43
N LYS A 526 -4.09 3.11 -11.10
CA LYS A 526 -5.08 4.01 -11.67
C LYS A 526 -4.81 4.32 -13.14
N GLU A 527 -3.55 4.56 -13.51
CA GLU A 527 -3.15 4.90 -14.88
C GLU A 527 -3.75 3.97 -15.94
N TRP A 528 -3.61 2.65 -15.73
CA TRP A 528 -4.15 1.68 -16.67
C TRP A 528 -5.62 1.32 -16.43
N SER A 529 -6.20 1.78 -15.32
CA SER A 529 -7.64 1.73 -15.07
C SER A 529 -8.38 2.91 -15.71
N GLY A 530 -7.66 3.81 -16.41
CA GLY A 530 -8.23 5.00 -17.04
C GLY A 530 -8.52 6.13 -16.04
N GLU A 531 -7.96 6.04 -14.85
CA GLU A 531 -8.12 6.99 -13.76
C GLU A 531 -6.77 7.65 -13.47
N ALA A 532 -6.77 8.91 -13.04
CA ALA A 532 -5.57 9.60 -12.53
C ALA A 532 -4.28 9.47 -13.39
N ASN A 533 -4.06 10.42 -14.30
CA ASN A 533 -2.87 10.55 -15.16
C ASN A 533 -1.64 11.19 -14.43
N ILE A 534 -1.41 10.83 -13.15
CA ILE A 534 -0.41 11.49 -12.28
C ILE A 534 0.69 10.56 -11.75
N PHE A 535 0.75 9.30 -12.21
CA PHE A 535 1.85 8.41 -11.87
C PHE A 535 3.21 8.98 -12.30
N ALA A 536 4.24 8.73 -11.50
CA ALA A 536 5.63 9.16 -11.75
C ALA A 536 5.77 10.69 -11.85
N GLN A 537 4.89 11.43 -11.16
CA GLN A 537 4.96 12.87 -11.03
C GLN A 537 5.49 13.33 -9.65
N ALA A 538 5.72 12.43 -8.69
CA ALA A 538 6.49 12.72 -7.47
C ALA A 538 7.98 13.01 -7.77
N ARG A 539 8.27 14.19 -8.32
CA ARG A 539 9.62 14.59 -8.76
C ARG A 539 10.23 15.62 -7.82
N LEU A 540 11.50 15.44 -7.47
CA LEU A 540 12.29 16.42 -6.72
C LEU A 540 12.11 17.80 -7.35
N ARG A 541 11.77 18.85 -6.59
CA ARG A 541 11.69 20.23 -7.11
C ARG A 541 13.07 20.90 -7.15
#